data_AF-A0A3P8R9Z9-F1
#
_entry.id   AF-A0A3P8R9Z9-F1
#
_cell.length_a   1.000
_cell.length_b   1.000
_cell.length_c   1.000
_cell.angle_alpha   90.00
_cell.angle_beta   90.00
_cell.angle_gamma   90.00
#
_symmetry.space_group_name_H-M   'P 1'
#
loop_
_entity.id
_entity.type
_entity.pdbx_description
1 polymer ?
#
loop_
_entity_poly.entity_id
_entity_poly.type
_entity_poly.pdbx_seq_one_letter_code
_entity_poly.pdbx_strand_id
1 'polypeptide(L)'
;MQQLRQDSESQLQQYKEEIDRVFGSKVRAAHGLFSDIKKCEQELLNMRTQMFSQLEDYEHLMDVKVALDVEISAYRKMLEVEEQRYGVFLSPSPSQRTSIPRTHEHSGRKPRGKKRKYEGESGSSPAYKMSSRSMERGAVSVEEIDVDGKYVRLKNNSEKVSLYGL
;
A
#
# COMPACT_ATOMS: atom_id res chain seq x y z
N MET A 1 77.37 -13.10 -10.29
CA MET A 1 76.61 -14.19 -9.63
C MET A 1 75.91 -13.73 -8.35
N GLN A 2 76.58 -13.01 -7.44
CA GLN A 2 75.97 -12.57 -6.19
C GLN A 2 74.83 -11.54 -6.37
N GLN A 3 75.00 -10.59 -7.28
CA GLN A 3 73.97 -9.57 -7.60
C GLN A 3 72.65 -10.19 -8.07
N LEU A 4 72.72 -11.12 -9.03
CA LEU A 4 71.54 -11.78 -9.61
C LEU A 4 70.72 -12.52 -8.54
N ARG A 5 71.41 -13.09 -7.54
CA ARG A 5 70.78 -13.77 -6.40
C ARG A 5 70.06 -12.78 -5.49
N GLN A 6 70.70 -11.65 -5.19
CA GLN A 6 70.13 -10.57 -4.38
C GLN A 6 68.91 -9.93 -5.06
N ASP A 7 68.95 -9.74 -6.37
CA ASP A 7 67.84 -9.20 -7.16
C ASP A 7 66.64 -10.18 -7.16
N SER A 8 66.90 -11.48 -7.30
CA SER A 8 65.86 -12.53 -7.23
C SER A 8 65.21 -12.61 -5.84
N GLU A 9 66.02 -12.51 -4.77
CA GLU A 9 65.54 -12.46 -3.39
C GLU A 9 64.68 -11.21 -3.13
N SER A 10 65.11 -10.06 -3.63
CA SER A 10 64.36 -8.80 -3.52
C SER A 10 63.03 -8.86 -4.28
N GLN A 11 63.00 -9.50 -5.45
CA GLN A 11 61.78 -9.68 -6.23
C GLN A 11 60.77 -10.59 -5.51
N LEU A 12 61.24 -11.69 -4.91
CA LEU A 12 60.39 -12.57 -4.09
C LEU A 12 59.84 -11.84 -2.85
N GLN A 13 60.66 -11.02 -2.21
CA GLN A 13 60.25 -10.18 -1.08
C GLN A 13 59.13 -9.22 -1.48
N GLN A 14 59.29 -8.53 -2.61
CA GLN A 14 58.27 -7.63 -3.14
C GLN A 14 56.96 -8.35 -3.46
N TYR A 15 57.02 -9.51 -4.11
CA TYR A 15 55.82 -10.30 -4.39
C TYR A 15 55.09 -10.73 -3.11
N LYS A 16 55.84 -11.10 -2.07
CA LYS A 16 55.26 -11.47 -0.78
C LYS A 16 54.55 -10.29 -0.12
N GLU A 17 55.20 -9.13 -0.06
CA GLU A 17 54.61 -7.91 0.50
C GLU A 17 53.37 -7.47 -0.27
N GLU A 18 53.38 -7.61 -1.59
CA GLU A 18 52.22 -7.30 -2.42
C GLU A 18 51.05 -8.25 -2.15
N ILE A 19 51.31 -9.56 -2.00
CA ILE A 19 50.28 -10.53 -1.62
C ILE A 19 49.68 -10.17 -0.26
N ASP A 20 50.50 -9.87 0.74
CA ASP A 20 50.03 -9.50 2.09
C ASP A 20 49.22 -8.19 2.06
N ARG A 21 49.66 -7.20 1.27
CA ARG A 21 48.95 -5.93 1.07
C ARG A 21 47.58 -6.14 0.44
N VAL A 22 47.52 -6.93 -0.64
CA VAL A 22 46.27 -7.23 -1.35
C VAL A 22 45.34 -8.05 -0.46
N PHE A 23 45.85 -9.06 0.24
CA PHE A 23 45.06 -9.88 1.15
C PHE A 23 44.47 -9.02 2.28
N GLY A 24 45.29 -8.19 2.94
CA GLY A 24 44.82 -7.28 3.97
C GLY A 24 43.77 -6.30 3.46
N SER A 25 43.91 -5.80 2.23
CA SER A 25 42.89 -4.94 1.59
C SER A 25 41.57 -5.68 1.38
N LYS A 26 41.61 -6.91 0.85
CA LYS A 26 40.42 -7.74 0.63
C LYS A 26 39.70 -8.07 1.94
N VAL A 27 40.44 -8.40 3.00
CA VAL A 27 39.88 -8.68 4.33
C VAL A 27 39.14 -7.46 4.88
N ARG A 28 39.73 -6.26 4.80
CA ARG A 28 39.07 -5.02 5.22
C ARG A 28 37.81 -4.72 4.41
N ALA A 29 37.88 -4.89 3.09
CA ALA A 29 36.73 -4.70 2.21
C ALA A 29 35.58 -5.68 2.55
N ALA A 30 35.89 -6.96 2.77
CA ALA A 30 34.91 -7.96 3.18
C ALA A 30 34.29 -7.62 4.54
N HIS A 31 35.09 -7.17 5.50
CA HIS A 31 34.59 -6.74 6.81
C HIS A 31 33.70 -5.49 6.71
N GLY A 32 34.04 -4.55 5.82
CA GLY A 32 33.21 -3.38 5.52
C GLY A 32 31.84 -3.78 4.97
N LEU A 33 31.82 -4.61 3.92
CA LEU A 33 30.59 -5.14 3.32
C LEU A 33 29.72 -5.87 4.34
N PHE A 34 30.33 -6.69 5.20
CA PHE A 34 29.58 -7.43 6.23
C PHE A 34 28.96 -6.50 7.28
N SER A 35 29.66 -5.43 7.66
CA SER A 35 29.14 -4.39 8.56
C SER A 35 27.94 -3.67 7.94
N ASP A 36 28.03 -3.33 6.65
CA ASP A 36 26.95 -2.62 5.95
C ASP A 36 25.72 -3.50 5.73
N ILE A 37 25.92 -4.79 5.40
CA ILE A 37 24.82 -5.78 5.35
C ILE A 37 24.12 -5.85 6.70
N LYS A 38 24.86 -5.96 7.81
CA LYS A 38 24.27 -6.01 9.16
C LYS A 38 23.46 -4.76 9.50
N LYS A 39 23.93 -3.57 9.13
CA LYS A 39 23.19 -2.33 9.34
C LYS A 39 21.88 -2.34 8.56
N CYS A 40 21.93 -2.76 7.30
CA CYS A 40 20.74 -2.87 6.45
C CYS A 40 19.73 -3.89 7.00
N GLU A 41 20.19 -5.05 7.45
CA GLU A 41 19.34 -6.07 8.10
C GLU A 41 18.67 -5.53 9.36
N GLN A 42 19.42 -4.79 10.20
CA GLN A 42 18.86 -4.17 11.41
C GLN A 42 17.83 -3.10 11.07
N GLU A 43 18.09 -2.28 10.06
CA GLU A 43 17.15 -1.25 9.60
C GLU A 43 15.86 -1.88 9.08
N LEU A 44 15.96 -2.95 8.28
CA LEU A 44 14.82 -3.71 7.79
C LEU A 44 14.00 -4.30 8.94
N LEU A 45 14.67 -4.89 9.93
CA LEU A 45 13.99 -5.42 11.12
C LEU A 45 13.25 -4.31 11.88
N ASN A 46 13.89 -3.14 12.05
CA ASN A 46 13.28 -1.99 12.71
C ASN A 46 12.04 -1.48 11.96
N MET A 47 12.12 -1.36 10.62
CA MET A 47 10.98 -0.95 9.80
C MET A 47 9.84 -1.97 9.88
N ARG A 48 10.16 -3.26 9.87
CA ARG A 48 9.17 -4.33 9.99
C ARG A 48 8.44 -4.26 11.33
N THR A 49 9.16 -4.06 12.43
CA THR A 49 8.56 -3.89 13.76
C THR A 49 7.67 -2.67 13.83
N GLN A 50 8.10 -1.53 13.28
CA GLN A 50 7.28 -0.32 13.20
C GLN A 50 5.99 -0.54 12.41
N MET A 51 6.08 -1.24 11.27
CA MET A 51 4.91 -1.56 10.45
C MET A 51 3.91 -2.44 11.22
N PHE A 52 4.38 -3.42 12.00
CA PHE A 52 3.50 -4.23 12.83
C PHE A 52 2.82 -3.41 13.94
N SER A 53 3.57 -2.55 14.63
CA SER A 53 3.00 -1.63 15.63
C SER A 53 1.91 -0.74 15.02
N GLN A 54 2.15 -0.20 13.82
CA GLN A 54 1.15 0.64 13.13
C GLN A 54 -0.11 -0.15 12.75
N LEU A 55 0.02 -1.43 12.40
CA LEU A 55 -1.14 -2.28 12.11
C LEU A 55 -1.97 -2.55 13.37
N GLU A 56 -1.31 -2.79 14.50
CA GLU A 56 -1.97 -2.98 15.80
C GLU A 56 -2.71 -1.69 16.23
N ASP A 57 -2.06 -0.53 16.13
CA ASP A 57 -2.68 0.76 16.41
C ASP A 57 -3.89 1.03 15.50
N TYR A 58 -3.79 0.66 14.22
CA TYR A 58 -4.88 0.80 13.27
C TYR A 58 -6.06 -0.13 13.58
N GLU A 59 -5.80 -1.37 13.98
CA GLU A 59 -6.83 -2.31 14.41
C GLU A 59 -7.57 -1.79 15.65
N HIS A 60 -6.83 -1.30 16.66
CA HIS A 60 -7.43 -0.66 17.83
C HIS A 60 -8.29 0.56 17.49
N LEU A 61 -7.82 1.40 16.56
CA LEU A 61 -8.61 2.55 16.10
C LEU A 61 -9.87 2.10 15.34
N MET A 62 -9.79 1.03 14.57
CA MET A 62 -10.94 0.45 13.88
C MET A 62 -11.98 -0.07 14.88
N ASP A 63 -11.55 -0.74 15.94
CA ASP A 63 -12.46 -1.22 16.99
C ASP A 63 -13.23 -0.06 17.64
N VAL A 64 -12.52 1.02 17.99
CA VAL A 64 -13.13 2.25 18.51
C VAL A 64 -14.12 2.83 17.49
N LYS A 65 -13.77 2.86 16.21
CA LYS A 65 -14.66 3.35 15.15
C LYS A 65 -15.94 2.52 15.06
N VAL A 66 -15.84 1.19 15.12
CA VAL A 66 -17.01 0.30 15.09
C VAL A 66 -17.89 0.51 16.32
N ALA A 67 -17.30 0.67 17.50
CA ALA A 67 -18.04 1.01 18.71
C ALA A 67 -18.82 2.33 18.55
N LEU A 68 -18.19 3.36 17.97
CA LEU A 68 -18.83 4.64 17.68
C LEU A 68 -19.97 4.52 16.67
N ASP A 69 -19.85 3.68 15.64
CA ASP A 69 -20.96 3.44 14.69
C ASP A 69 -22.18 2.84 15.39
N VAL A 70 -21.95 1.93 16.34
CA VAL A 70 -23.01 1.33 17.17
C VAL A 70 -23.66 2.39 18.04
N GLU A 71 -22.87 3.24 18.71
CA GLU A 71 -23.38 4.34 19.53
C GLU A 71 -24.21 5.33 18.70
N ILE A 72 -23.71 5.78 17.55
CA ILE A 72 -24.43 6.69 16.65
C ILE A 72 -25.76 6.06 16.20
N SER A 73 -25.77 4.76 15.90
CA SER A 73 -26.98 4.05 15.51
C SER A 73 -27.99 3.98 16.65
N ALA A 74 -27.53 3.77 17.89
CA ALA A 74 -28.37 3.81 19.08
C ALA A 74 -28.96 5.22 19.30
N TYR A 75 -28.15 6.28 19.19
CA TYR A 75 -28.62 7.66 19.32
C TYR A 75 -29.68 8.01 18.28
N ARG A 76 -29.48 7.63 17.02
CA ARG A 76 -30.48 7.83 15.95
C ARG A 76 -31.81 7.14 16.28
N LYS A 77 -31.77 5.90 16.76
CA LYS A 77 -32.97 5.14 17.13
C LYS A 77 -33.70 5.75 18.32
N MET A 78 -32.98 6.26 19.32
CA MET A 78 -33.59 6.95 20.46
C MET A 78 -34.33 8.22 20.03
N LEU A 79 -33.72 9.02 19.16
CA LEU A 79 -34.33 10.23 18.62
C LEU A 79 -35.57 9.91 17.76
N GLU A 80 -35.51 8.87 16.91
CA GLU A 80 -36.67 8.44 16.12
C GLU A 80 -37.87 8.08 17.02
N VAL A 81 -37.64 7.41 18.15
CA VAL A 81 -38.69 7.06 19.12
C VAL A 81 -39.26 8.31 19.81
N GLU A 82 -38.43 9.31 20.11
CA GLU A 82 -38.90 10.58 20.65
C GLU A 82 -39.74 11.35 19.64
N GLU A 83 -39.27 11.48 18.40
CA GLU A 83 -40.01 12.11 17.30
C GLU A 83 -41.35 11.41 17.03
N GLN A 84 -41.41 10.08 17.11
CA GLN A 84 -42.66 9.34 17.00
C GLN A 84 -43.62 9.66 18.14
N ARG A 85 -43.14 9.74 19.40
CA ARG A 85 -43.99 10.13 20.53
C ARG A 85 -44.52 11.55 20.36
N TYR A 86 -43.65 12.53 20.14
CA TYR A 86 -44.05 13.93 19.99
C TYR A 86 -44.87 14.18 18.71
N GLY A 87 -44.55 13.53 17.60
CA GLY A 87 -45.29 13.62 16.34
C GLY A 87 -46.70 13.03 16.42
N VAL A 88 -46.91 11.99 17.24
CA VAL A 88 -48.24 11.47 17.57
C VAL A 88 -49.02 12.44 18.47
N PHE A 89 -48.37 13.14 19.40
CA PHE A 89 -49.03 14.14 20.24
C PHE A 89 -49.35 15.47 19.52
N LEU A 90 -48.58 15.83 18.48
CA LEU A 90 -48.84 17.02 17.65
C LEU A 90 -49.85 16.77 16.52
N SER A 91 -50.32 15.54 16.33
CA SER A 91 -51.43 15.21 15.41
C SER A 91 -52.54 14.40 16.09
N PRO A 92 -53.45 15.07 16.82
CA PRO A 92 -54.79 14.56 17.03
C PRO A 92 -55.70 15.15 15.94
N SER A 93 -55.59 14.68 14.69
CA SER A 93 -56.60 15.02 13.67
C SER A 93 -57.13 13.76 12.98
N PRO A 94 -58.35 13.30 13.35
CA PRO A 94 -59.07 12.28 12.64
C PRO A 94 -60.02 12.94 11.64
N SER A 95 -59.54 13.34 10.45
CA SER A 95 -60.39 13.84 9.34
C SER A 95 -59.50 14.08 8.11
N GLN A 96 -59.79 13.71 6.87
CA GLN A 96 -60.89 13.00 6.23
C GLN A 96 -60.31 12.43 4.93
N ARG A 97 -60.81 11.27 4.50
CA ARG A 97 -60.65 10.80 3.13
C ARG A 97 -61.26 11.84 2.18
N THR A 98 -60.47 12.49 1.36
CA THR A 98 -60.95 13.17 0.15
C THR A 98 -60.17 12.67 -1.06
N SER A 99 -60.85 11.80 -1.82
CA SER A 99 -60.48 11.43 -3.17
C SER A 99 -60.62 12.64 -4.09
N ILE A 100 -59.54 13.02 -4.77
CA ILE A 100 -59.62 13.91 -5.93
C ILE A 100 -58.92 13.21 -7.10
N PRO A 101 -59.62 12.95 -8.22
CA PRO A 101 -59.02 12.35 -9.40
C PRO A 101 -58.75 13.38 -10.52
N ARG A 102 -57.79 13.03 -11.41
CA ARG A 102 -57.57 13.53 -12.80
C ARG A 102 -56.77 14.87 -12.91
N THR A 103 -55.89 15.12 -13.88
CA THR A 103 -55.43 14.46 -15.12
C THR A 103 -54.22 15.24 -15.70
N HIS A 104 -53.49 14.61 -16.62
CA HIS A 104 -52.56 15.15 -17.63
C HIS A 104 -51.03 14.99 -17.41
N GLU A 105 -50.54 13.94 -18.09
CA GLU A 105 -49.51 13.99 -19.14
C GLU A 105 -48.12 13.40 -18.92
N HIS A 106 -47.69 12.74 -20.00
CA HIS A 106 -46.57 11.85 -20.16
C HIS A 106 -45.22 12.55 -19.96
N SER A 107 -44.37 11.95 -19.13
CA SER A 107 -42.96 11.77 -19.51
C SER A 107 -42.42 10.46 -18.92
N GLY A 108 -41.78 9.67 -19.78
CA GLY A 108 -41.52 8.25 -19.57
C GLY A 108 -40.37 7.92 -18.60
N ARG A 109 -40.59 6.81 -17.88
CA ARG A 109 -39.68 5.73 -17.41
C ARG A 109 -38.16 5.94 -17.68
N LYS A 110 -37.24 5.65 -16.75
CA LYS A 110 -36.97 4.34 -16.11
C LYS A 110 -36.12 4.50 -14.82
N PRO A 111 -36.12 3.47 -13.93
CA PRO A 111 -34.83 2.96 -13.45
C PRO A 111 -34.72 1.45 -13.73
N ARG A 112 -33.63 1.07 -14.40
CA ARG A 112 -33.22 -0.34 -14.63
C ARG A 112 -31.93 -0.56 -13.84
N GLY A 113 -31.96 -1.47 -12.87
CA GLY A 113 -30.76 -1.83 -12.10
C GLY A 113 -30.97 -2.88 -11.01
N LYS A 114 -31.60 -4.00 -11.33
CA LYS A 114 -31.61 -5.21 -10.48
C LYS A 114 -30.30 -5.95 -10.68
N LYS A 115 -29.45 -6.08 -9.66
CA LYS A 115 -28.36 -7.08 -9.65
C LYS A 115 -28.58 -8.07 -8.52
N ARG A 116 -28.54 -9.34 -8.92
CA ARG A 116 -28.89 -10.55 -8.19
C ARG A 116 -27.77 -10.93 -7.23
N LYS A 117 -28.14 -11.51 -6.09
CA LYS A 117 -27.27 -12.33 -5.24
C LYS A 117 -26.73 -13.52 -6.06
N TYR A 118 -25.45 -13.83 -5.89
CA TYR A 118 -24.84 -15.10 -6.26
C TYR A 118 -24.23 -15.67 -4.97
N GLU A 119 -24.77 -16.79 -4.50
CA GLU A 119 -24.09 -17.64 -3.52
C GLU A 119 -23.16 -18.59 -4.28
N GLY A 120 -21.96 -18.75 -3.74
CA GLY A 120 -20.95 -19.70 -4.21
C GLY A 120 -20.05 -20.03 -3.03
N GLU A 121 -20.13 -21.29 -2.62
CA GLU A 121 -19.49 -21.96 -1.51
C GLU A 121 -17.97 -22.11 -1.71
N SER A 122 -17.22 -22.07 -0.60
CA SER A 122 -15.85 -22.57 -0.34
C SER A 122 -14.80 -22.62 -1.46
N GLY A 123 -13.71 -21.87 -1.28
CA GLY A 123 -12.47 -22.04 -2.03
C GLY A 123 -11.30 -21.19 -1.52
N SER A 124 -10.43 -21.81 -0.73
CA SER A 124 -9.12 -21.36 -0.24
C SER A 124 -8.26 -20.54 -1.22
N SER A 125 -7.83 -19.33 -0.78
CA SER A 125 -6.56 -18.58 -1.02
C SER A 125 -5.97 -18.40 -2.45
N PRO A 126 -4.95 -17.54 -2.67
CA PRO A 126 -4.72 -16.15 -2.25
C PRO A 126 -4.39 -15.24 -3.46
N ALA A 127 -4.86 -13.98 -3.49
CA ALA A 127 -4.33 -13.03 -4.48
C ALA A 127 -4.47 -11.59 -4.00
N TYR A 128 -3.32 -11.01 -3.66
CA TYR A 128 -3.08 -9.58 -3.65
C TYR A 128 -3.70 -8.95 -4.92
N LYS A 129 -4.83 -8.28 -4.77
CA LYS A 129 -5.29 -7.29 -5.75
C LYS A 129 -5.39 -5.97 -5.04
N MET A 130 -4.22 -5.40 -4.76
CA MET A 130 -4.12 -3.97 -4.51
C MET A 130 -4.46 -3.25 -5.82
N SER A 131 -5.71 -2.86 -5.96
CA SER A 131 -6.12 -1.89 -6.97
C SER A 131 -5.63 -0.51 -6.52
N SER A 132 -4.34 -0.23 -6.70
CA SER A 132 -3.78 1.11 -6.56
C SER A 132 -4.19 1.95 -7.78
N ARG A 133 -5.47 2.34 -7.83
CA ARG A 133 -5.85 3.52 -8.63
C ARG A 133 -5.43 4.75 -7.84
N SER A 134 -4.12 4.99 -7.80
CA SER A 134 -3.61 6.34 -7.54
C SER A 134 -4.10 7.21 -8.70
N MET A 135 -4.92 8.21 -8.39
CA MET A 135 -5.49 9.12 -9.38
C MET A 135 -4.50 10.20 -9.81
N GLU A 136 -3.31 10.23 -9.21
CA GLU A 136 -2.23 11.14 -9.57
C GLU A 136 -1.25 10.42 -10.49
N ARG A 137 -1.41 10.60 -11.81
CA ARG A 137 -0.41 10.18 -12.79
C ARG A 137 0.70 11.21 -12.80
N GLY A 138 1.71 11.00 -11.95
CA GLY A 138 3.00 11.68 -12.12
C GLY A 138 3.54 11.45 -13.55
N ALA A 139 4.48 12.30 -13.98
CA ALA A 139 5.09 12.24 -15.31
C ALA A 139 5.73 10.88 -15.64
N VAL A 140 5.97 10.02 -14.64
CA VAL A 140 6.46 8.65 -14.79
C VAL A 140 5.57 7.71 -13.96
N SER A 141 5.18 6.56 -14.52
CA SER A 141 4.39 5.51 -13.85
C SER A 141 5.07 4.15 -13.93
N VAL A 142 4.99 3.35 -12.87
CA VAL A 142 5.48 1.96 -12.86
C VAL A 142 4.49 1.06 -13.62
N GLU A 143 4.99 0.29 -14.59
CA GLU A 143 4.18 -0.62 -15.41
C GLU A 143 4.31 -2.08 -14.95
N GLU A 144 5.50 -2.48 -14.51
CA GLU A 144 5.78 -3.86 -14.12
C GLU A 144 6.92 -3.92 -13.10
N ILE A 145 6.82 -4.87 -12.17
CA ILE A 145 7.87 -5.21 -11.21
C ILE A 145 8.15 -6.71 -11.38
N ASP A 146 9.42 -7.06 -11.57
CA ASP A 146 9.87 -8.45 -11.63
C ASP A 146 9.64 -9.14 -10.28
N VAL A 147 9.10 -10.36 -10.28
CA VAL A 147 8.77 -11.11 -9.05
C VAL A 147 10.00 -11.50 -8.23
N ASP A 148 11.15 -11.64 -8.89
CA ASP A 148 12.45 -11.87 -8.23
C ASP A 148 13.14 -10.55 -7.84
N GLY A 149 12.55 -9.39 -8.15
CA GLY A 149 13.07 -8.08 -7.81
C GLY A 149 14.28 -7.63 -8.63
N LYS A 150 14.58 -8.26 -9.78
CA LYS A 150 15.78 -7.91 -10.58
C LYS A 150 15.63 -6.60 -11.35
N TYR A 151 14.40 -6.22 -11.71
CA TYR A 151 14.15 -4.97 -12.42
C TYR A 151 12.73 -4.43 -12.17
N VAL A 152 12.58 -3.14 -12.50
CA VAL A 152 11.30 -2.43 -12.52
C VAL A 152 11.18 -1.69 -13.85
N ARG A 153 10.02 -1.81 -14.51
CA ARG A 153 9.73 -1.13 -15.78
C ARG A 153 8.97 0.16 -15.50
N LEU A 154 9.55 1.28 -15.94
CA LEU A 154 8.95 2.61 -15.81
C LEU A 154 8.46 3.10 -17.18
N LYS A 155 7.30 3.73 -17.20
CA LYS A 155 6.71 4.38 -18.37
C LYS A 155 6.71 5.89 -18.18
N ASN A 156 7.32 6.61 -19.11
CA ASN A 156 7.27 8.07 -19.14
C ASN A 156 5.98 8.51 -19.85
N ASN A 157 5.14 9.25 -19.13
CA ASN A 157 3.87 9.80 -19.61
C ASN A 157 3.94 11.32 -19.84
N SER A 158 5.14 11.92 -19.74
CA SER A 158 5.36 13.34 -20.05
C SER A 158 5.33 13.58 -21.56
N GLU A 159 4.66 14.65 -21.99
CA GLU A 159 4.61 15.08 -23.40
C GLU A 159 5.94 15.66 -23.92
N LYS A 160 6.96 15.80 -23.06
CA LYS A 160 8.29 16.29 -23.47
C LYS A 160 9.17 15.13 -23.95
N VAL A 161 9.05 14.81 -25.23
CA VAL A 161 10.13 14.11 -25.95
C VAL A 161 11.27 15.12 -26.14
N SER A 162 12.26 15.11 -25.25
CA SER A 162 13.53 15.79 -25.52
C SER A 162 14.27 15.01 -26.60
N LEU A 163 13.97 15.33 -27.87
CA LEU A 163 14.87 15.06 -28.99
C LEU A 163 16.08 15.99 -28.87
N TYR A 164 17.06 15.58 -28.07
CA TYR A 164 18.44 16.00 -28.25
C TYR A 164 19.32 14.79 -27.94
N GLY A 165 19.86 14.16 -28.98
CA GLY A 165 20.76 13.01 -28.81
C GLY A 165 21.10 12.22 -30.08
N LEU A 166 21.29 12.88 -31.22
CA LEU A 166 22.41 12.76 -32.19
C LEU A 166 22.05 13.47 -33.49
#